data_AF-A0A382B2V7-F1
#
_entry.id   AF-A0A382B2V7-F1
#
_cell.length_a   1.000
_cell.length_b   1.000
_cell.length_c   1.000
_cell.angle_alpha   90.00
_cell.angle_beta   90.00
_cell.angle_gamma   90.00
#
_symmetry.space_group_name_H-M   'P 1'
#
loop_
_entity.id
_entity.type
_entity.pdbx_description
1 polymer ?
#
loop_
_entity_poly.entity_id
_entity_poly.type
_entity_poly.pdbx_seq_one_letter_code
_entity_poly.pdbx_strand_id
1 'polypeptide(L)' 'MAFLDSHLTGEVIDTMHRTGTFNDKHFNAAMADAGLLAGAVPGYGDRDPIELYVLFNELEKAGAPYDGLAVT' A
#
# COMPACT_ATOMS: atom_id res chain seq x y z
N MET A 1 -6.74 -8.84 6.73
CA MET A 1 -5.55 -8.26 7.42
C MET A 1 -6.04 -6.93 7.95
N ALA A 2 -6.03 -6.69 9.28
CA ALA A 2 -6.84 -5.63 9.89
C ALA A 2 -6.68 -4.23 9.24
N PHE A 3 -5.50 -3.93 8.70
CA PHE A 3 -5.23 -2.71 7.94
C PHE A 3 -6.07 -2.60 6.65
N LEU A 4 -6.00 -3.61 5.77
CA LEU A 4 -6.71 -3.63 4.49
C LEU A 4 -8.21 -3.55 4.69
N ASP A 5 -8.72 -4.30 5.66
CA ASP A 5 -10.16 -4.33 5.98
C ASP A 5 -10.69 -2.94 6.40
N SER A 6 -9.81 -2.08 6.93
CA SER A 6 -10.16 -0.73 7.41
C SER A 6 -9.88 0.38 6.39
N HIS A 7 -8.95 0.18 5.45
CA HIS A 7 -8.44 1.25 4.58
C HIS A 7 -8.63 1.00 3.09
N LEU A 8 -8.74 -0.26 2.66
CA LEU A 8 -9.04 -0.61 1.28
C LEU A 8 -10.56 -0.79 1.12
N THR A 9 -11.28 0.32 1.15
CA THR A 9 -12.74 0.30 1.01
C THR A 9 -13.16 0.01 -0.43
N GLY A 10 -14.42 -0.40 -0.62
CA GLY A 10 -14.98 -0.56 -1.96
C GLY A 10 -14.93 0.72 -2.79
N GLU A 11 -15.08 1.89 -2.17
CA GLU A 11 -14.99 3.19 -2.86
C GLU A 11 -13.59 3.47 -3.43
N VAL A 12 -12.54 3.07 -2.71
CA VAL A 12 -11.15 3.19 -3.17
C VAL A 12 -10.93 2.32 -4.41
N ILE A 13 -11.40 1.07 -4.37
CA ILE A 13 -11.32 0.13 -5.50
C ILE A 13 -12.15 0.63 -6.70
N ASP A 14 -13.38 1.08 -6.47
CA ASP A 14 -14.26 1.58 -7.52
C ASP A 14 -13.69 2.84 -8.18
N THR A 15 -13.06 3.72 -7.39
CA THR A 15 -12.40 4.92 -7.92
C THR A 15 -11.18 4.56 -8.75
N MET A 16 -10.35 3.62 -8.31
CA MET A 16 -9.22 3.07 -9.10
C MET A 16 -9.72 2.56 -10.46
N HIS A 17 -10.73 1.70 -10.48
CA HIS A 17 -11.28 1.15 -11.73
C HIS A 17 -11.93 2.21 -12.62
N ARG A 18 -12.65 3.17 -12.03
CA ARG A 18 -13.34 4.24 -12.78
C ARG A 18 -12.36 5.21 -13.43
N THR A 19 -11.24 5.51 -12.77
CA THR A 19 -10.26 6.50 -13.23
C THR A 19 -9.08 5.88 -13.98
N GLY A 20 -8.88 4.57 -13.85
CA GLY A 20 -7.67 3.88 -14.32
C GLY A 20 -6.41 4.27 -13.54
N THR A 21 -6.54 4.91 -12.38
CA THR A 21 -5.42 5.36 -11.55
C THR A 21 -5.21 4.38 -10.40
N PHE A 22 -4.12 3.61 -10.47
CA PHE A 22 -3.74 2.58 -9.49
C PHE A 22 -2.92 3.16 -8.34
N ASN A 23 -3.32 4.35 -7.88
CA ASN A 23 -2.66 5.05 -6.78
C ASN A 23 -3.68 5.87 -5.99
N ASP A 24 -3.69 5.71 -4.67
CA ASP A 24 -4.49 6.53 -3.76
C ASP A 24 -3.62 7.18 -2.67
N LYS A 25 -3.66 8.50 -2.58
CA LYS A 25 -2.81 9.26 -1.65
C LYS A 25 -3.19 9.06 -0.18
N HIS A 26 -4.47 8.88 0.11
CA HIS A 26 -4.94 8.68 1.48
C HIS A 26 -4.58 7.27 1.96
N PHE A 27 -4.71 6.28 1.09
CA PHE A 27 -4.27 4.91 1.33
C PHE A 27 -2.76 4.85 1.57
N ASN A 28 -1.96 5.55 0.75
CA ASN A 28 -0.51 5.65 0.95
C ASN A 28 -0.13 6.33 2.27
N ALA A 29 -0.83 7.41 2.63
CA ALA A 29 -0.63 8.08 3.92
C ALA A 29 -0.96 7.16 5.10
N ALA A 30 -2.08 6.42 5.03
CA ALA A 30 -2.44 5.45 6.07
C ALA A 30 -1.40 4.34 6.23
N MET A 31 -0.80 3.86 5.13
CA MET A 31 0.31 2.90 5.20
C MET A 31 1.55 3.52 5.85
N ALA A 32 1.87 4.78 5.56
CA ALA A 32 2.98 5.50 6.20
C ALA A 32 2.74 5.68 7.71
N ASP A 33 1.55 6.13 8.11
CA ASP A 33 1.17 6.34 9.51
C ASP A 33 1.16 5.02 10.31
N ALA A 34 0.80 3.91 9.66
CA ALA A 34 0.89 2.57 10.22
C ALA A 34 2.33 2.01 10.28
N GLY A 35 3.34 2.77 9.83
CA GLY A 35 4.74 2.33 9.77
C GLY A 35 4.98 1.22 8.75
N LEU A 36 4.06 1.00 7.81
CA LEU A 36 4.16 -0.05 6.81
C LEU A 36 5.14 0.30 5.69
N LEU A 37 5.50 1.57 5.50
CA LEU A 37 6.39 1.99 4.41
C LEU A 37 7.82 2.27 4.84
N ALA A 38 8.11 2.44 6.14
CA ALA A 38 9.43 2.83 6.61
C ALA A 38 10.51 1.88 6.07
N GLY A 39 10.35 0.58 6.30
CA GLY A 39 11.30 -0.44 5.84
C GLY A 39 11.46 -0.61 4.33
N ALA A 40 10.69 0.10 3.50
CA ALA A 40 10.92 0.16 2.06
C ALA A 40 12.03 1.14 1.66
N VAL A 41 12.44 2.04 2.57
CA VAL A 41 13.41 3.10 2.30
C VAL A 41 14.81 2.66 2.77
N PRO A 42 15.81 2.60 1.87
CA PRO A 42 17.17 2.23 2.25
C PRO A 42 17.74 3.12 3.37
N GLY A 43 18.20 2.50 4.45
CA GLY A 43 18.77 3.22 5.60
C GLY A 43 17.75 3.89 6.52
N TYR A 44 16.45 3.69 6.30
CA TYR A 44 15.38 4.27 7.10
C TYR A 44 14.40 3.19 7.55
N GLY A 45 14.74 2.47 8.62
CA GLY A 45 13.93 1.40 9.21
C GLY A 45 14.60 0.02 9.14
N ASP A 46 14.19 -0.88 10.03
CA ASP A 46 14.82 -2.19 10.25
C ASP A 46 13.93 -3.37 9.81
N ARG A 47 13.00 -3.15 8.87
CA ARG A 47 12.08 -4.22 8.44
C ARG A 47 12.84 -5.29 7.64
N ASP A 48 12.52 -6.54 7.93
CA ASP A 48 13.03 -7.68 7.17
C ASP A 48 12.57 -7.61 5.69
N PRO A 49 13.47 -7.83 4.71
CA PRO A 49 13.10 -7.85 3.30
C PRO A 49 11.95 -8.82 2.95
N ILE A 50 11.82 -9.94 3.68
CA ILE A 50 10.72 -10.90 3.53
C ILE A 50 9.40 -10.30 3.99
N GLU A 51 9.38 -9.56 5.11
CA GLU A 51 8.18 -8.87 5.57
C GLU A 51 7.73 -7.80 4.58
N LEU A 52 8.68 -7.09 3.97
CA LEU A 52 8.39 -6.12 2.92
C LEU A 52 7.81 -6.79 1.66
N TYR A 53 8.38 -7.93 1.24
CA TYR A 53 7.84 -8.73 0.14
C TYR A 53 6.41 -9.19 0.44
N VAL A 54 6.15 -9.70 1.64
CA VAL A 54 4.81 -10.14 2.05
C VAL A 54 3.82 -8.98 2.02
N LEU A 55 4.19 -7.80 2.51
CA LEU A 55 3.34 -6.61 2.45
C LEU A 55 2.88 -6.31 1.02
N PHE A 56 3.82 -6.18 0.08
CA PHE A 56 3.47 -5.86 -1.31
C PHE A 56 2.69 -6.99 -1.99
N ASN A 57 3.01 -8.25 -1.69
CA ASN A 57 2.26 -9.39 -2.22
C ASN A 57 0.81 -9.43 -1.70
N GLU A 58 0.55 -9.05 -0.45
CA GLU A 58 -0.82 -8.96 0.07
C GLU A 58 -1.58 -7.76 -0.51
N LEU A 59 -0.91 -6.63 -0.73
CA LEU A 59 -1.48 -5.47 -1.42
C LEU A 59 -1.87 -5.81 -2.87
N GLU A 60 -0.99 -6.52 -3.58
CA GLU A 60 -1.21 -6.97 -4.96
C GLU A 60 -2.43 -7.89 -5.06
N LYS A 61 -2.49 -8.93 -4.22
CA LYS A 61 -3.64 -9.85 -4.20
C LYS A 61 -4.95 -9.16 -3.85
N ALA A 62 -4.90 -8.11 -3.04
CA ALA A 62 -6.06 -7.32 -2.66
C ALA A 62 -6.50 -6.33 -3.74
N GLY A 63 -5.70 -6.13 -4.79
CA GLY A 63 -5.95 -5.10 -5.81
C GLY A 63 -5.85 -3.69 -5.24
N ALA A 64 -4.95 -3.46 -4.29
CA ALA A 64 -4.79 -2.15 -3.67
C ALA A 64 -4.13 -1.15 -4.64
N PRO A 65 -4.52 0.14 -4.64
CA PRO A 65 -3.94 1.15 -5.51
C PRO A 65 -2.63 1.72 -4.91
N TYR A 66 -1.53 0.97 -4.97
CA TYR A 66 -0.23 1.34 -4.38
C TYR A 66 0.89 1.60 -5.40
N ASP A 67 0.62 1.50 -6.70
CA ASP A 67 1.65 1.58 -7.76
C ASP A 67 2.50 2.83 -7.66
N GLY A 68 1.88 3.96 -7.28
CA GLY A 68 2.58 5.24 -7.11
C GLY A 68 3.67 5.26 -6.05
N LEU A 69 3.80 4.23 -5.21
CA LEU A 69 4.92 4.04 -4.27
C LEU A 69 6.15 3.42 -4.93
N ALA A 70 5.99 2.71 -6.05
CA ALA A 70 7.06 1.97 -6.72
C ALA A 70 7.71 2.73 -7.89
N VAL A 71 7.14 3.86 -8.32
CA VAL A 71 7.54 4.55 -9.58
C VAL A 71 8.15 5.95 -9.38
N THR A 72 8.47 6.37 -8.16
CA THR A 72 9.03 7.71 -7.86
C THR A 72 10.49 7.72 -7.45
#